data_AF-A0A2T6F2L7-F1
#
_entry.id   AF-A0A2T6F2L7-F1
#
_cell.length_a   1.000
_cell.length_b   1.000
_cell.length_c   1.000
_cell.angle_alpha   90.00
_cell.angle_beta   90.00
_cell.angle_gamma   90.00
#
_symmetry.space_group_name_H-M   'P 1'
#
loop_
_entity.id
_entity.type
_entity.pdbx_description
1 polymer ?
#
loop_
_entity_poly.entity_id
_entity_poly.type
_entity_poly.pdbx_seq_one_letter_code
_entity_poly.pdbx_strand_id
1 'polypeptide(L)' 'MKCLTCKHLDLKSNDKMARLGFGKCKLDKEAWRYVSFRFERVCKTLEPVTDAVAKKRTDWASQK' A
#
# COMPACT_ATOMS: atom_id res chain seq x y z
N MET A 1 8.15 8.55 -1.18
CA MET A 1 7.53 7.67 -0.14
C MET A 1 6.74 6.56 -0.83
N LYS A 2 6.68 5.35 -0.25
CA LYS A 2 5.98 4.20 -0.85
C LYS A 2 4.57 4.08 -0.28
N CYS A 3 3.57 3.72 -1.07
CA CYS A 3 2.22 3.53 -0.52
C CYS A 3 2.16 2.39 0.51
N LEU A 4 3.10 1.44 0.46
CA LEU A 4 3.21 0.34 1.42
C LEU A 4 3.25 0.83 2.88
N THR A 5 3.87 1.98 3.11
CA THR A 5 4.00 2.61 4.44
C THR A 5 2.87 3.59 4.76
N CYS A 6 1.84 3.70 3.91
CA CYS A 6 0.70 4.59 4.13
C CYS A 6 -0.43 3.88 4.87
N LYS A 7 -1.10 4.56 5.81
CA LYS A 7 -2.23 4.02 6.58
C LYS A 7 -3.49 3.82 5.72
N HIS A 8 -3.63 4.57 4.64
CA HIS A 8 -4.77 4.48 3.71
C HIS A 8 -4.66 3.33 2.71
N LEU A 9 -3.50 2.67 2.62
CA LEU A 9 -3.34 1.52 1.76
C LEU A 9 -4.07 0.31 2.38
N ASP A 10 -4.98 -0.25 1.60
CA ASP A 10 -5.66 -1.49 1.87
C ASP A 10 -5.10 -2.60 0.97
N LEU A 11 -4.51 -3.60 1.61
CA LEU A 11 -4.01 -4.82 0.98
C LEU A 11 -4.97 -5.99 1.14
N LYS A 12 -5.99 -5.87 2.01
CA LYS A 12 -6.95 -6.92 2.31
C LYS A 12 -8.13 -6.92 1.33
N SER A 13 -8.40 -5.78 0.70
CA SER A 13 -9.51 -5.64 -0.25
C SER A 13 -9.42 -6.59 -1.44
N ASN A 14 -8.21 -7.01 -1.84
CA ASN A 14 -7.99 -8.01 -2.88
C ASN A 14 -6.60 -8.66 -2.74
N ASP A 15 -6.55 -9.84 -2.13
CA ASP A 15 -5.29 -10.56 -1.87
C ASP A 15 -4.53 -10.93 -3.16
N LYS A 16 -5.24 -11.24 -4.25
CA LYS A 16 -4.59 -11.55 -5.55
C LYS A 16 -3.80 -10.35 -6.07
N MET A 17 -4.39 -9.15 -6.00
CA MET A 17 -3.71 -7.90 -6.39
C MET A 17 -2.59 -7.53 -5.43
N ALA A 18 -2.80 -7.75 -4.13
CA ALA A 18 -1.79 -7.52 -3.10
C ALA A 18 -0.52 -8.33 -3.36
N ARG A 19 -0.67 -9.62 -3.69
CA ARG A 19 0.44 -10.47 -4.11
C ARG A 19 1.15 -9.90 -5.35
N LEU A 20 0.44 -9.34 -6.31
CA LEU A 20 1.05 -8.74 -7.51
C LEU A 20 1.77 -7.39 -7.25
N GLY A 21 1.77 -6.87 -6.02
CA GLY A 21 2.41 -5.59 -5.69
C GLY A 21 1.46 -4.39 -5.75
N PHE A 22 0.15 -4.62 -5.85
CA PHE A 22 -0.87 -3.58 -5.97
C PHE A 22 -1.81 -3.57 -4.76
N GLY A 23 -2.24 -2.39 -4.33
CA GLY A 23 -3.20 -2.25 -3.24
C GLY A 23 -4.19 -1.13 -3.52
N LYS A 24 -5.30 -1.13 -2.79
CA LYS A 24 -6.34 -0.11 -2.96
C LYS A 24 -6.07 1.04 -1.99
N CYS A 25 -6.21 2.27 -2.44
CA CYS A 25 -6.18 3.42 -1.53
C CYS A 25 -7.61 3.72 -1.06
N LYS A 26 -7.83 3.80 0.26
CA LYS A 26 -9.14 4.12 0.84
C LYS A 26 -9.62 5.54 0.55
N LEU A 27 -8.70 6.44 0.21
CA LEU A 27 -9.03 7.82 -0.16
C LEU A 27 -9.29 7.98 -1.66
N ASP A 28 -9.07 6.93 -2.45
CA ASP A 28 -9.35 6.99 -3.88
C ASP A 28 -10.86 6.91 -4.11
N LYS A 29 -11.39 7.79 -4.96
CA LYS A 29 -12.82 7.80 -5.31
C LYS A 29 -13.15 6.67 -6.28
N GLU A 30 -12.16 6.18 -7.01
CA GLU A 30 -12.32 5.10 -7.99
C GLU A 30 -12.19 3.74 -7.29
N ALA A 31 -13.32 3.10 -7.02
CA ALA A 31 -13.33 1.81 -6.31
C ALA A 31 -12.58 0.67 -7.05
N TRP A 32 -12.43 0.79 -8.37
CA TRP A 32 -11.75 -0.18 -9.24
C TRP A 32 -10.23 0.06 -9.34
N ARG A 33 -9.72 1.18 -8.83
CA ARG A 33 -8.33 1.56 -8.98
C ARG A 33 -7.44 0.88 -7.94
N TYR A 34 -6.42 0.19 -8.44
CA TYR A 34 -5.35 -0.41 -7.64
C TYR A 34 -4.02 0.26 -7.99
N VAL A 35 -3.24 0.58 -6.97
CA VAL A 35 -1.99 1.33 -7.10
C VAL A 35 -0.80 0.49 -6.65
N SER A 36 0.27 0.45 -7.43
CA SER A 36 1.49 -0.34 -7.12
C SER A 36 2.19 0.11 -5.83
N PHE A 37 2.02 -0.57 -4.71
CA PHE A 37 2.53 -0.08 -3.42
C PHE A 37 4.05 -0.13 -3.26
N ARG A 38 4.74 -0.79 -4.20
CA ARG A 38 6.21 -0.92 -4.26
C ARG A 38 6.89 0.31 -4.84
N PHE A 39 6.21 1.00 -5.76
CA PHE A 39 6.77 2.15 -6.45
C PHE A 39 6.78 3.38 -5.54
N GLU A 40 7.82 4.20 -5.67
CA GLU A 40 7.89 5.47 -4.97
C GLU A 40 6.95 6.48 -5.61
N ARG A 41 6.17 7.17 -4.78
CA ARG A 41 5.18 8.13 -5.24
C ARG A 41 5.24 9.40 -4.42
N VAL A 42 4.91 10.51 -5.08
CA VAL A 42 4.62 11.79 -4.44
C VAL A 42 3.12 11.84 -4.20
N CYS A 43 2.70 11.73 -2.94
CA CYS A 43 1.29 11.75 -2.55
C CYS A 43 1.12 12.77 -1.42
N LYS A 44 0.24 13.76 -1.65
CA LYS A 44 0.00 14.87 -0.71
C LYS A 44 -0.82 14.45 0.52
N THR A 45 -1.60 13.38 0.40
CA THR A 45 -2.47 12.82 1.46
C THR A 45 -1.85 11.58 2.10
N LEU A 46 -0.54 11.39 1.94
CA LEU A 46 0.14 10.24 2.51
C LEU A 46 0.30 10.43 4.01
N GLU A 47 -0.32 9.53 4.76
CA GLU A 47 -0.18 9.48 6.20
C GLU A 47 0.56 8.20 6.59
N PRO A 48 1.79 8.30 7.11
CA PRO A 48 2.61 7.13 7.41
C PRO A 48 2.01 6.31 8.56
N VAL A 49 2.14 4.99 8.49
CA VAL A 49 1.92 4.11 9.64
C VAL A 49 3.12 4.14 10.58
N THR A 50 2.98 3.61 11.79
CA THR A 50 4.10 3.44 12.71
C THR A 50 5.21 2.57 12.11
N ASP A 51 6.46 2.83 12.51
CA ASP A 51 7.64 2.13 11.98
C ASP A 51 7.54 0.61 12.15
N ALA A 52 6.97 0.13 13.26
CA ALA A 52 6.74 -1.29 13.50
C ALA A 52 5.81 -1.92 12.45
N VAL A 53 4.76 -1.20 12.03
CA VAL A 53 3.82 -1.67 11.00
C VAL A 53 4.45 -1.54 9.61
N ALA A 54 5.17 -0.45 9.34
CA ALA A 54 5.88 -0.23 8.09
C ALA A 54 6.90 -1.35 7.82
N LYS A 55 7.67 -1.73 8.86
CA LYS A 55 8.61 -2.84 8.80
C LYS A 55 7.93 -4.16 8.47
N LYS A 56 6.88 -4.54 9.23
CA LYS A 56 6.10 -5.77 8.97
C LYS A 56 5.56 -5.86 7.54
N ARG A 57 5.02 -4.74 7.02
CA ARG A 57 4.51 -4.68 5.65
C ARG A 57 5.61 -4.80 4.60
N THR A 58 6.77 -4.21 4.88
CA THR A 58 7.95 -4.29 4.00
C THR A 58 8.52 -5.71 3.98
N ASP A 59 8.69 -6.33 5.15
CA ASP A 59 9.14 -7.71 5.28
C ASP A 59 8.21 -8.67 4.53
N TRP A 60 6.89 -8.55 4.72
CA TRP A 60 5.89 -9.31 3.96
C TRP A 60 6.00 -9.09 2.44
N ALA A 61 6.19 -7.86 1.99
CA ALA A 61 6.26 -7.54 0.56
C ALA A 61 7.56 -8.04 -0.10
N SER A 62 8.63 -8.23 0.69
CA SER A 62 9.96 -8.70 0.27
C SER A 62 10.12 -10.23 0.29
N GLN A 63 9.24 -10.97 0.98
CA GLN A 63 9.25 -12.45 1.00
C GLN A 63 8.73 -13.10 -0.30
N LYS A 64 8.96 -12.45 -1.45
CA LYS A 64 8.42 -12.85 -2.75
C LYS A 64 9.50 -13.26 -3.73
#